data_AF-A0A5B7AKQ0-F1
#
_entry.id   AF-A0A5B7AKQ0-F1
#
_cell.length_a   1.000
_cell.length_b   1.000
_cell.length_c   1.000
_cell.angle_alpha   90.00
_cell.angle_beta   90.00
_cell.angle_gamma   90.00
#
_symmetry.space_group_name_H-M   'P 1'
#
loop_
_entity.id
_entity.type
_entity.pdbx_description
1 polymer ?
#
loop_
_entity_poly.entity_id
_entity_poly.type
_entity_poly.pdbx_seq_one_letter_code
_entity_poly.pdbx_strand_id
1 'polypeptide(L)'
;QSLKELGRTLEILNELKRLFGSISAVPVQVFLTGVYFQITEAPFAVREFLEEFLSKWRYVDEQYYVLATIEANVANVEGCDSLMLGVDKYMEVVEVYGITLLGMVLGEMDHAISWVEKAALPEEKRQELLRRLYSLNSSKITSTSQGSVSPLLADKHGNRSSSLKEVDISEGFPKTLKTQYPSNGDNDKK
;
A
#
# COMPACT_ATOMS: atom_id res chain seq x y z
N GLN A 1 25.67 -2.46 7.66
CA GLN A 1 25.15 -1.18 8.18
C GLN A 1 23.71 -1.04 7.72
N SER A 2 22.81 -0.74 8.66
CA SER A 2 21.38 -0.58 8.39
C SER A 2 21.11 0.85 7.92
N LEU A 3 20.30 1.01 6.88
CA LEU A 3 19.83 2.31 6.39
C LEU A 3 19.03 3.10 7.44
N LYS A 4 18.65 2.43 8.53
CA LYS A 4 17.87 2.95 9.66
C LYS A 4 18.61 3.95 10.57
N GLU A 5 19.92 4.15 10.45
CA GLU A 5 20.67 5.07 11.33
C GLU A 5 20.53 6.55 10.97
N LEU A 6 19.50 6.90 10.20
CA LEU A 6 19.60 8.05 9.36
C LEU A 6 18.30 8.84 9.38
N GLY A 7 18.27 9.90 10.19
CA GLY A 7 17.29 10.98 10.05
C GLY A 7 17.28 11.68 8.68
N ARG A 8 17.85 11.06 7.63
CA ARG A 8 17.87 11.49 6.23
C ARG A 8 16.64 11.03 5.44
N THR A 9 15.70 10.26 6.01
CA THR A 9 14.55 9.80 5.24
C THR A 9 13.76 11.00 4.74
N LEU A 10 13.37 11.95 5.62
CA LEU A 10 12.68 13.20 5.25
C LEU A 10 13.50 14.13 4.31
N GLU A 11 14.82 13.92 4.21
CA GLU A 11 15.66 14.73 3.30
C GLU A 11 15.35 14.44 1.84
N ILE A 12 14.94 13.23 1.46
CA ILE A 12 14.79 12.87 0.03
C ILE A 12 13.72 13.72 -0.66
N LEU A 13 12.50 13.78 -0.12
CA LEU A 13 11.42 14.59 -0.71
C LEU A 13 11.74 16.09 -0.68
N ASN A 14 12.41 16.58 0.36
CA ASN A 14 12.89 17.96 0.44
C ASN A 14 13.96 18.25 -0.63
N GLU A 15 14.88 17.32 -0.84
CA GLU A 15 15.94 17.40 -1.84
C GLU A 15 15.34 17.39 -3.25
N LEU A 16 14.39 16.49 -3.52
CA LEU A 16 13.67 16.45 -4.80
C LEU A 16 12.92 17.76 -5.05
N LYS A 17 12.19 18.28 -4.06
CA LYS A 17 11.52 19.57 -4.18
C LYS A 17 12.52 20.70 -4.47
N ARG A 18 13.70 20.70 -3.83
CA ARG A 18 14.76 21.70 -4.05
C ARG A 18 15.35 21.59 -5.45
N LEU A 19 15.68 20.38 -5.91
CA LEU A 19 16.31 20.12 -7.21
C LEU A 19 15.39 20.47 -8.39
N PHE A 20 14.08 20.22 -8.25
CA PHE A 20 13.09 20.48 -9.28
C PHE A 20 12.33 21.81 -9.10
N GLY A 21 12.63 22.56 -8.04
CA GLY A 21 11.97 23.84 -7.69
C GLY A 21 10.55 23.72 -7.15
N SER A 22 9.81 22.68 -7.55
CA SER A 22 8.45 22.36 -7.08
C SER A 22 8.25 20.85 -7.03
N ILE A 23 7.46 20.37 -6.07
CA ILE A 23 7.10 18.95 -6.01
C ILE A 23 6.32 18.50 -7.25
N SER A 24 5.54 19.40 -7.86
CA SER A 24 4.77 19.14 -9.08
C SER A 24 5.63 19.03 -10.34
N ALA A 25 6.88 19.48 -10.29
CA ALA A 25 7.84 19.35 -11.39
C ALA A 25 8.67 18.06 -11.31
N VAL A 26 8.60 17.32 -10.20
CA VAL A 26 9.30 16.04 -10.04
C VAL A 26 8.59 14.97 -10.88
N PRO A 27 9.32 14.17 -11.68
CA PRO A 27 8.72 13.04 -12.39
C PRO A 27 8.01 12.08 -11.41
N VAL A 28 6.77 11.69 -11.71
CA VAL A 28 5.92 10.89 -10.81
C VAL A 28 6.63 9.66 -10.25
N GLN A 29 7.37 8.91 -11.08
CA GLN A 29 8.09 7.72 -10.61
C GLN A 29 9.18 8.04 -9.59
N VAL A 30 9.90 9.14 -9.77
CA VAL A 30 10.93 9.61 -8.83
C VAL A 30 10.27 10.08 -7.53
N PHE A 31 9.18 10.85 -7.66
CA PHE A 31 8.41 11.31 -6.51
C PHE A 31 7.85 10.15 -5.68
N LEU A 32 7.17 9.19 -6.32
CA LEU A 32 6.59 8.03 -5.65
C LEU A 32 7.67 7.15 -5.01
N THR A 33 8.83 6.97 -5.66
CA THR A 33 9.96 6.26 -5.04
C THR A 33 10.39 6.92 -3.73
N GLY A 34 10.50 8.26 -3.72
CA GLY A 34 10.80 9.02 -2.51
C GLY A 34 9.71 8.89 -1.44
N VAL A 35 8.44 8.93 -1.84
CA VAL A 35 7.28 8.72 -0.96
C VAL A 35 7.34 7.34 -0.29
N TYR A 36 7.48 6.26 -1.06
CA TYR A 36 7.52 4.91 -0.53
C TYR A 36 8.69 4.66 0.42
N PHE A 37 9.81 5.32 0.18
CA PHE A 37 10.97 5.23 1.07
C PHE A 37 10.72 5.87 2.45
N GLN A 38 9.83 6.87 2.52
CA GLN A 38 9.55 7.62 3.75
C GLN A 38 8.23 7.24 4.43
N ILE A 39 7.30 6.61 3.71
CA ILE A 39 5.89 6.50 4.13
C ILE A 39 5.69 5.79 5.47
N THR A 40 6.55 4.83 5.82
CA THR A 40 6.47 4.10 7.10
C THR A 40 7.19 4.81 8.24
N GLU A 41 8.15 5.69 7.95
CA GLU A 41 8.98 6.36 8.95
C GLU A 41 8.43 7.75 9.29
N ALA A 42 7.87 8.46 8.31
CA ALA A 42 7.35 9.82 8.45
C ALA A 42 6.02 10.01 7.68
N PRO A 43 4.95 9.24 8.01
CA PRO A 43 3.69 9.26 7.26
C PRO A 43 3.02 10.64 7.21
N PHE A 44 3.09 11.42 8.30
CA PHE A 44 2.53 12.77 8.34
C PHE A 44 3.29 13.76 7.45
N ALA A 45 4.62 13.67 7.40
CA ALA A 45 5.40 14.53 6.50
C ALA A 45 5.16 14.14 5.03
N VAL A 46 5.08 12.85 4.74
CA VAL A 46 4.73 12.34 3.40
C VAL A 46 3.34 12.80 2.98
N ARG A 47 2.37 12.87 3.91
CA ARG A 47 1.04 13.43 3.66
C ARG A 47 1.15 14.84 3.08
N GLU A 48 1.92 15.72 3.72
CA GLU A 48 2.07 17.11 3.27
C GLU A 48 2.59 17.19 1.84
N PHE A 49 3.59 16.37 1.48
CA PHE A 49 4.12 16.34 0.11
C PHE A 49 3.11 15.82 -0.92
N LEU A 50 2.33 14.79 -0.58
CA LEU A 50 1.29 14.25 -1.46
C LEU A 50 0.15 15.25 -1.66
N GLU A 51 -0.29 15.92 -0.59
CA GLU A 51 -1.33 16.96 -0.66
C GLU A 51 -0.85 18.18 -1.46
N GLU A 52 0.39 18.62 -1.25
CA GLU A 52 0.99 19.68 -2.06
C GLU A 52 1.05 19.27 -3.53
N PHE A 53 1.47 18.04 -3.83
CA PHE A 53 1.48 17.54 -5.20
C PHE A 53 0.07 17.56 -5.79
N LEU A 54 -0.89 16.90 -5.17
CA LEU A 54 -2.25 16.71 -5.68
C LEU A 54 -3.01 18.04 -5.85
N SER A 55 -2.80 19.01 -4.95
CA SER A 55 -3.46 20.31 -4.99
C SER A 55 -3.01 21.22 -6.15
N LYS A 56 -1.83 20.96 -6.74
CA LYS A 56 -1.29 21.73 -7.87
C LYS A 56 -1.84 21.31 -9.23
N TRP A 57 -2.48 20.13 -9.33
CA TRP A 57 -3.02 19.62 -10.59
C TRP A 57 -4.50 19.98 -10.76
N ARG A 58 -4.92 20.16 -12.01
CA ARG A 58 -6.31 20.39 -12.41
C ARG A 58 -6.67 19.46 -13.55
N TYR A 59 -7.85 18.84 -13.47
CA TYR A 59 -8.36 17.97 -14.51
C TYR A 59 -9.06 18.80 -15.60
N VAL A 60 -8.53 18.78 -16.82
CA VAL A 60 -9.06 19.47 -18.01
C VAL A 60 -8.78 18.57 -19.22
N ASP A 61 -9.67 18.51 -20.21
CA ASP A 61 -9.43 17.79 -21.49
C ASP A 61 -8.86 16.35 -21.34
N GLU A 62 -9.43 15.58 -20.42
CA GLU A 62 -9.00 14.21 -20.10
C GLU A 62 -7.56 14.07 -19.57
N GLN A 63 -6.96 15.16 -19.10
CA GLN A 63 -5.59 15.20 -18.60
C GLN A 63 -5.46 16.09 -17.36
N TYR A 64 -4.33 15.95 -16.66
CA TYR A 64 -4.01 16.80 -15.52
C TYR A 64 -2.96 17.82 -15.88
N TYR A 65 -3.22 19.09 -15.58
CA TYR A 65 -2.30 20.19 -15.82
C TYR A 65 -1.88 20.84 -14.52
N VAL A 66 -0.61 21.22 -14.41
CA VAL A 66 -0.14 22.19 -13.41
C VAL A 66 -0.28 23.57 -14.03
N LEU A 67 -1.07 24.45 -13.39
CA LEU A 67 -0.87 25.88 -13.61
C LEU A 67 0.52 26.21 -13.06
N ALA A 68 1.47 26.51 -13.94
CA ALA A 68 2.67 27.19 -13.52
C ALA A 68 2.21 28.49 -12.86
N THR A 69 2.24 28.55 -11.53
CA THR A 69 1.80 29.73 -10.80
C THR A 69 2.67 30.89 -11.24
N ILE A 70 2.08 31.77 -12.05
CA ILE A 70 2.57 33.12 -12.31
C ILE A 70 2.45 33.87 -10.98
N GLU A 71 3.39 33.65 -10.07
CA GLU A 71 3.71 34.60 -9.00
C GLU A 71 4.65 35.71 -9.51
N ALA A 72 4.84 35.80 -10.83
CA ALA A 72 5.47 36.94 -11.48
C ALA A 72 4.40 37.82 -12.12
N ASN A 73 3.92 38.79 -11.35
CA ASN A 73 3.19 39.95 -11.83
C ASN A 73 3.95 40.69 -12.94
N VAL A 74 3.87 40.24 -14.19
CA VAL A 74 4.15 41.05 -15.40
C VAL A 74 3.34 40.48 -16.56
N ALA A 75 2.70 41.40 -17.27
CA ALA A 75 1.86 41.19 -18.44
C ALA A 75 2.38 40.15 -19.45
N ASN A 76 1.45 39.37 -19.97
CA ASN A 76 1.37 38.91 -21.36
C ASN A 76 2.63 38.24 -21.94
N VAL A 77 2.75 36.92 -21.75
CA VAL A 77 3.50 36.08 -22.69
C VAL A 77 2.67 34.84 -23.00
N GLU A 78 2.18 34.81 -24.22
CA GLU A 78 1.62 33.64 -24.89
C GLU A 78 2.72 32.57 -24.99
N GLY A 79 2.55 31.48 -24.25
CA GLY A 79 3.57 30.45 -24.03
C GLY A 79 3.50 29.91 -22.61
N CYS A 80 2.34 29.40 -22.20
CA CYS A 80 2.21 28.74 -20.91
C CYS A 80 2.84 27.35 -21.03
N ASP A 81 4.06 27.18 -20.49
CA ASP A 81 4.68 25.87 -20.28
C ASP A 81 3.94 25.13 -19.14
N SER A 82 2.67 24.78 -19.38
CA SER A 82 1.90 23.96 -18.44
C SER A 82 2.46 22.54 -18.45
N LEU A 83 2.88 22.04 -17.29
CA LEU A 83 3.23 20.62 -17.16
C LEU A 83 1.97 19.78 -17.31
N MET A 84 2.03 18.83 -18.22
CA MET A 84 0.94 17.92 -18.54
C MET A 84 1.24 16.53 -17.98
N LEU A 85 0.26 15.95 -17.29
CA LEU A 85 0.32 14.62 -16.71
C LEU A 85 -0.89 13.80 -17.14
N GLY A 86 -0.63 12.63 -17.70
CA GLY A 86 -1.68 11.69 -18.06
C GLY A 86 -2.44 11.20 -16.82
N VAL A 87 -3.73 10.91 -17.00
CA VAL A 87 -4.63 10.43 -15.92
C VAL A 87 -4.04 9.25 -15.19
N ASP A 88 -3.51 8.25 -15.89
CA ASP A 88 -2.99 7.05 -15.23
C ASP A 88 -1.83 7.35 -14.27
N LYS A 89 -0.91 8.26 -14.65
CA LYS A 89 0.19 8.67 -13.76
C LYS A 89 -0.29 9.48 -12.56
N TYR A 90 -1.28 10.34 -12.76
CA TYR A 90 -1.90 11.05 -11.64
C TYR A 90 -2.61 10.07 -10.68
N MET A 91 -3.30 9.08 -11.24
CA MET A 91 -3.99 8.04 -10.49
C MET A 91 -3.04 7.19 -9.63
N GLU A 92 -1.80 6.95 -10.06
CA GLU A 92 -0.79 6.30 -9.22
C GLU A 92 -0.55 7.07 -7.91
N VAL A 93 -0.48 8.41 -7.98
CA VAL A 93 -0.30 9.26 -6.79
C VAL A 93 -1.54 9.27 -5.91
N VAL A 94 -2.72 9.31 -6.53
CA VAL A 94 -4.01 9.23 -5.84
C VAL A 94 -4.16 7.91 -5.09
N GLU A 95 -3.80 6.78 -5.71
CA GLU A 95 -3.83 5.46 -5.07
C GLU A 95 -2.89 5.42 -3.86
N VAL A 96 -1.68 5.95 -3.99
CA VAL A 96 -0.71 6.02 -2.87
C VAL A 96 -1.24 6.88 -1.73
N TYR A 97 -1.83 8.03 -2.03
CA TYR A 97 -2.39 8.90 -0.98
C TYR A 97 -3.62 8.27 -0.32
N GLY A 98 -4.66 7.96 -1.10
CA GLY A 98 -5.95 7.53 -0.58
C GLY A 98 -5.94 6.11 -0.02
N ILE A 99 -5.38 5.15 -0.76
CA ILE A 99 -5.39 3.73 -0.35
C ILE A 99 -4.25 3.46 0.61
N THR A 100 -3.02 3.74 0.20
CA THR A 100 -1.83 3.33 0.96
C THR A 100 -1.63 4.18 2.20
N LEU A 101 -1.49 5.50 2.05
CA LEU A 101 -1.18 6.38 3.17
C LEU A 101 -2.38 6.52 4.13
N LEU A 102 -3.52 7.00 3.63
CA LEU A 102 -4.69 7.25 4.48
C LEU A 102 -5.33 5.94 4.95
N GLY A 103 -5.66 5.05 4.01
CA GLY A 103 -6.39 3.81 4.30
C GLY A 103 -5.58 2.76 5.06
N MET A 104 -4.34 2.48 4.66
CA MET A 104 -3.54 1.39 5.24
C MET A 104 -2.58 1.86 6.34
N VAL A 105 -1.75 2.89 6.07
CA VAL A 105 -0.66 3.29 6.97
C VAL A 105 -1.19 4.08 8.18
N LEU A 106 -2.01 5.11 7.94
CA LEU A 106 -2.62 5.91 9.00
C LEU A 106 -3.91 5.29 9.55
N GLY A 107 -4.57 4.44 8.76
CA GLY A 107 -5.81 3.77 9.17
C GLY A 107 -7.02 4.70 9.26
N GLU A 108 -6.94 5.89 8.67
CA GLU A 108 -7.99 6.91 8.67
C GLU A 108 -8.98 6.66 7.52
N MET A 109 -9.73 5.56 7.62
CA MET A 109 -10.59 5.08 6.53
C MET A 109 -11.67 6.08 6.14
N ASP A 110 -12.35 6.69 7.11
CA ASP A 110 -13.40 7.69 6.84
C ASP A 110 -12.83 8.93 6.16
N HIS A 111 -11.59 9.31 6.51
CA HIS A 111 -10.88 10.41 5.87
C HIS A 111 -10.51 10.06 4.42
N ALA A 112 -10.00 8.85 4.19
CA ALA A 112 -9.70 8.35 2.84
C ALA A 112 -10.94 8.37 1.94
N ILE A 113 -12.06 7.84 2.44
CA ILE A 113 -13.34 7.81 1.72
C ILE A 113 -13.81 9.24 1.41
N SER A 114 -13.91 10.10 2.43
CA SER A 114 -14.40 11.47 2.22
C SER A 114 -13.49 12.26 1.28
N TRP A 115 -12.18 11.99 1.27
CA TRP A 115 -11.27 12.65 0.35
C TRP A 115 -11.50 12.20 -1.09
N VAL A 116 -11.62 10.88 -1.33
CA VAL A 116 -11.86 10.33 -2.68
C VAL A 116 -13.20 10.81 -3.24
N GLU A 117 -14.24 10.90 -2.43
CA GLU A 117 -15.55 11.41 -2.83
C GLU A 117 -15.51 12.87 -3.35
N LYS A 118 -14.65 13.69 -2.75
CA LYS A 118 -14.54 15.13 -3.05
C LYS A 118 -13.47 15.47 -4.09
N ALA A 119 -12.57 14.53 -4.37
CA ALA A 119 -11.47 14.74 -5.29
C ALA A 119 -11.96 14.89 -6.75
N ALA A 120 -11.31 15.79 -7.49
CA ALA A 120 -11.58 16.02 -8.92
C ALA A 120 -10.97 14.89 -9.79
N LEU A 121 -11.59 13.71 -9.70
CA LEU A 121 -11.22 12.49 -10.42
C LEU A 121 -12.27 12.13 -11.47
N PRO A 122 -11.91 11.44 -12.56
CA PRO A 122 -12.88 10.79 -13.44
C PRO A 122 -13.79 9.85 -12.65
N GLU A 123 -15.08 9.80 -13.02
CA GLU A 123 -16.10 9.06 -12.26
C GLU A 123 -15.74 7.57 -12.13
N GLU A 124 -15.31 6.94 -13.23
CA GLU A 124 -14.97 5.53 -13.27
C GLU A 124 -13.82 5.21 -12.30
N LYS A 125 -12.81 6.09 -12.26
CA LYS A 125 -11.64 5.95 -11.38
C LYS A 125 -12.03 6.20 -9.92
N ARG A 126 -12.92 7.16 -9.65
CA ARG A 126 -13.43 7.45 -8.30
C ARG A 126 -14.19 6.26 -7.73
N GLN A 127 -15.11 5.68 -8.50
CA GLN A 127 -15.89 4.51 -8.07
C GLN A 127 -15.00 3.29 -7.82
N GLU A 128 -13.96 3.08 -8.63
CA GLU A 128 -13.00 2.00 -8.41
C GLU A 128 -12.25 2.15 -7.07
N LEU A 129 -11.78 3.36 -6.75
CA LEU A 129 -11.10 3.63 -5.48
C LEU A 129 -12.02 3.43 -4.29
N LEU A 130 -13.26 3.93 -4.36
CA LEU A 130 -14.25 3.75 -3.28
C LEU A 130 -14.55 2.28 -3.04
N ARG A 131 -14.75 1.49 -4.11
CA ARG A 131 -14.93 0.04 -4.02
C ARG A 131 -13.77 -0.65 -3.30
N ARG A 132 -12.53 -0.26 -3.60
CA ARG A 132 -11.34 -0.79 -2.92
C ARG A 132 -11.29 -0.40 -1.45
N LEU A 133 -11.56 0.86 -1.10
CA LEU A 133 -11.58 1.34 0.29
C LEU A 133 -12.63 0.61 1.13
N TYR A 134 -13.86 0.47 0.63
CA TYR A 134 -14.90 -0.27 1.35
C TYR A 134 -14.55 -1.74 1.54
N SER A 135 -13.93 -2.37 0.54
CA SER A 135 -13.46 -3.77 0.62
C SER A 135 -12.36 -3.94 1.68
N LEU A 136 -11.42 -2.99 1.74
CA LEU A 136 -10.36 -2.96 2.77
C LEU A 136 -10.96 -2.78 4.17
N ASN A 137 -11.95 -1.88 4.31
CA ASN A 137 -12.62 -1.66 5.59
C ASN A 137 -13.36 -2.92 6.09
N SER A 138 -14.09 -3.58 5.19
CA SER A 138 -14.79 -4.83 5.52
C SER A 138 -13.84 -5.92 6.01
N SER A 139 -12.68 -6.07 5.36
CA SER A 139 -11.67 -7.10 5.71
C SER A 139 -11.05 -6.87 7.10
N LYS A 140 -10.88 -5.61 7.49
CA LYS A 140 -10.35 -5.20 8.81
C LYS A 140 -11.35 -5.45 9.95
N ILE A 141 -12.65 -5.28 9.68
CA ILE A 141 -13.71 -5.53 10.68
C ILE A 141 -13.81 -7.03 10.99
N THR A 142 -13.65 -7.91 9.99
CA THR A 142 -13.69 -9.36 10.21
C THR A 142 -12.51 -9.93 11.00
N SER A 143 -11.30 -9.37 10.87
CA SER A 143 -10.13 -9.84 11.63
C SER A 143 -10.13 -9.38 13.09
N THR A 144 -10.82 -8.28 13.40
CA THR A 144 -10.94 -7.75 14.77
C THR A 144 -11.99 -8.53 15.60
N SER A 145 -12.93 -9.22 14.95
CA SER A 145 -14.02 -9.95 15.62
C SER A 145 -13.64 -11.32 16.23
N GLN A 146 -12.42 -11.84 16.02
CA GLN A 146 -12.00 -13.16 16.52
C GLN A 146 -11.13 -13.14 17.80
N GLY A 147 -10.93 -11.98 18.43
CA GLY A 147 -10.01 -11.81 19.57
C GLY A 147 -10.68 -11.58 20.92
N SER A 148 -11.73 -12.34 21.29
CA SER A 148 -12.24 -12.35 22.67
C SER A 148 -12.84 -13.71 23.01
N VAL A 149 -11.96 -14.69 23.24
CA VAL A 149 -12.26 -15.79 24.14
C VAL A 149 -11.27 -15.68 25.27
N SER A 150 -11.72 -15.07 26.36
CA SER A 150 -11.03 -15.10 27.65
C SER A 150 -11.21 -16.50 28.25
N PRO A 151 -10.14 -17.29 28.50
CA PRO A 151 -10.24 -18.46 29.33
C PRO A 151 -9.82 -18.07 30.74
N LEU A 152 -10.76 -17.55 31.52
CA LEU A 152 -10.59 -17.52 32.97
C LEU A 152 -11.91 -17.87 33.67
N LEU A 153 -12.06 -19.15 33.99
CA LEU A 153 -12.54 -19.56 35.31
C LEU A 153 -12.05 -20.99 35.60
N ALA A 154 -11.01 -21.06 36.43
CA ALA A 154 -10.76 -22.21 37.27
C ALA A 154 -11.80 -22.22 38.40
N ASP A 155 -12.46 -23.35 38.67
CA ASP A 155 -12.12 -24.23 39.81
C ASP A 155 -13.12 -25.40 39.96
N LYS A 156 -12.55 -26.53 40.41
CA LYS A 156 -13.11 -27.62 41.24
C LYS A 156 -14.30 -28.51 40.78
N HIS A 157 -13.93 -29.74 40.38
CA HIS A 157 -14.27 -31.02 41.05
C HIS A 157 -13.44 -32.11 40.34
N GLY A 158 -12.76 -33.11 40.92
CA GLY A 158 -12.78 -33.75 42.23
C GLY A 158 -12.59 -35.27 41.98
N ASN A 159 -11.42 -35.82 42.34
CA ASN A 159 -11.03 -37.26 42.35
C ASN A 159 -10.82 -37.92 40.96
N ARG A 160 -9.78 -38.72 40.68
CA ARG A 160 -9.23 -39.84 41.45
C ARG A 160 -7.85 -40.29 40.89
N SER A 161 -7.05 -40.84 41.80
CA SER A 161 -5.68 -41.36 41.71
C SER A 161 -5.35 -42.38 40.58
N SER A 162 -4.12 -42.33 40.05
CA SER A 162 -3.07 -43.37 40.25
C SER A 162 -2.22 -43.72 39.00
N SER A 163 -0.90 -43.78 39.26
CA SER A 163 0.13 -44.66 38.69
C SER A 163 0.88 -44.27 37.42
N LEU A 164 2.10 -43.79 37.65
CA LEU A 164 3.29 -43.97 36.82
C LEU A 164 3.48 -45.46 36.43
N LYS A 165 3.75 -45.72 35.15
CA LYS A 165 4.72 -46.74 34.70
C LYS A 165 5.35 -46.29 33.38
N GLU A 166 6.66 -46.42 33.36
CA GLU A 166 7.58 -46.17 32.25
C GLU A 166 7.75 -47.45 31.40
N VAL A 167 8.19 -47.24 30.15
CA VAL A 167 8.91 -48.14 29.22
C VAL A 167 8.21 -49.45 28.80
N ASP A 168 7.91 -49.57 27.50
CA ASP A 168 8.55 -50.64 26.71
C ASP A 168 8.67 -50.29 25.22
N ILE A 169 9.84 -50.63 24.67
CA ILE A 169 10.22 -50.56 23.26
C ILE A 169 9.70 -51.85 22.61
N SER A 170 9.05 -51.76 21.44
CA SER A 170 9.01 -52.94 20.57
C SER A 170 8.85 -52.58 19.09
N GLU A 171 9.72 -53.24 18.33
CA GLU A 171 10.00 -53.15 16.91
C GLU A 171 8.81 -53.54 16.04
N GLY A 172 8.76 -53.01 14.81
CA GLY A 172 7.82 -53.54 13.82
C GLY A 172 7.73 -52.77 12.51
N PHE A 173 8.83 -52.65 11.76
CA PHE A 173 8.71 -52.59 10.28
C PHE A 173 8.72 -54.04 9.77
N PRO A 174 7.86 -54.40 8.80
CA PRO A 174 8.47 -54.75 7.52
C PRO A 174 7.66 -54.40 6.26
N LYS A 175 8.45 -54.05 5.23
CA LYS A 175 8.40 -54.49 3.83
C LYS A 175 7.19 -54.17 2.94
N THR A 176 7.45 -53.20 2.05
CA THR A 176 7.53 -53.37 0.58
C THR A 176 6.94 -54.64 -0.05
N LEU A 177 6.20 -54.46 -1.15
CA LEU A 177 6.61 -54.93 -2.50
C LEU A 177 5.71 -54.37 -3.61
N LYS A 178 6.38 -53.71 -4.58
CA LYS A 178 6.29 -53.73 -6.06
C LYS A 178 4.92 -53.86 -6.75
N THR A 179 4.69 -53.43 -7.99
CA THR A 179 5.29 -52.55 -9.03
C THR A 179 4.37 -52.80 -10.23
N GLN A 180 3.89 -51.78 -10.94
CA GLN A 180 3.81 -51.87 -12.41
C GLN A 180 3.60 -50.50 -13.07
N TYR A 181 4.67 -50.02 -13.70
CA TYR A 181 4.61 -49.25 -14.94
C TYR A 181 4.93 -50.20 -16.11
N PRO A 182 4.45 -49.87 -17.31
CA PRO A 182 5.37 -49.49 -18.41
C PRO A 182 4.92 -48.14 -19.02
N SER A 183 5.80 -47.15 -19.31
CA SER A 183 6.74 -47.04 -20.46
C SER A 183 6.06 -47.41 -21.78
N ASN A 184 6.03 -46.64 -22.87
CA ASN A 184 6.93 -45.68 -23.53
C ASN A 184 6.00 -44.89 -24.51
N GLY A 185 6.32 -43.73 -25.06
CA GLY A 185 7.57 -43.40 -25.72
C GLY A 185 7.46 -42.03 -26.40
N ASP A 186 8.62 -41.38 -26.37
CA ASP A 186 9.06 -40.21 -27.09
C ASP A 186 8.93 -40.36 -28.62
N ASN A 187 8.87 -39.25 -29.38
CA ASN A 187 9.29 -39.13 -30.79
C ASN A 187 9.22 -37.66 -31.27
N ASP A 188 10.33 -36.96 -31.10
CA ASP A 188 11.09 -36.19 -32.10
C ASP A 188 10.41 -35.36 -33.22
N LYS A 189 10.82 -34.08 -33.24
CA LYS A 189 11.32 -33.25 -34.37
C LYS A 189 10.52 -33.13 -35.68
N LYS A 190 10.23 -31.87 -36.05
CA LYS A 190 10.83 -31.22 -37.23
C LYS A 190 10.79 -29.70 -37.12
#